data_AF-A0AAV9VDV2-F1
#
_entry.id   AF-A0AAV9VDV2-F1
#
_cell.length_a   1.000
_cell.length_b   1.000
_cell.length_c   1.000
_cell.angle_alpha   90.00
_cell.angle_beta   90.00
_cell.angle_gamma   90.00
#
_symmetry.space_group_name_H-M   'P 1'
#
loop_
_entity.id
_entity.type
_entity.pdbx_description
1 polymer ?
#
loop_
_entity_poly.entity_id
_entity_poly.type
_entity_poly.pdbx_seq_one_letter_code
_entity_poly.pdbx_strand_id
1 'polypeptide(L)'
;MNSKMLSYAGRFFVFSLAASSVQAIPVPQPQTPDASSLESCPTDGGIVCSPDGASFYICDWGKAVPMGPVAAGNTCKDGQIMSLDSNGNLVPAPSQPPVAAPSPAPAMTTPAPAPVAPAPVNPPPADDSSDTITSTITSIVEAHITRSSTIVVTMTGTAPTDVPAPSSEAPAPPANGGNGNPIQLTEEQVLAVAPTSNTCSGAEFPNECATASDAVANINKAFATYGIDKVGPAAAILSIMAFESADFKYNINHFPGRAGQGTKAMLMPNFIVQYAQTFGSTDSIAPGLTPANIDSQSDDIKNKVRELVLGIDKTFGAAVWFYSTCPEDVKQGLEKAASLEAWSNYITQCVKTTVTDDRQAGFTKAVAALSR
;
A
#
# COMPACT_ATOMS: atom_id res chain seq x y z
N MET A 1 13.40 -93.94 -16.93
CA MET A 1 12.23 -94.76 -17.29
C MET A 1 10.99 -93.90 -17.16
N ASN A 2 10.22 -93.84 -18.26
CA ASN A 2 8.97 -93.12 -18.42
C ASN A 2 7.95 -93.45 -17.32
N SER A 3 7.14 -92.46 -16.92
CA SER A 3 5.68 -92.59 -17.04
C SER A 3 4.97 -91.25 -16.84
N LYS A 4 4.17 -90.90 -17.85
CA LYS A 4 3.14 -89.87 -17.84
C LYS A 4 1.99 -90.31 -16.94
N MET A 5 1.38 -89.37 -16.22
CA MET A 5 -0.05 -89.44 -15.91
C MET A 5 -0.70 -88.08 -16.22
N LEU A 6 -1.76 -88.18 -17.02
CA LEU A 6 -2.76 -87.16 -17.33
C LEU A 6 -3.83 -87.11 -16.21
N SER A 7 -4.70 -86.10 -16.31
CA SER A 7 -6.07 -86.03 -15.73
C SER A 7 -6.14 -85.52 -14.29
N TYR A 8 -7.07 -84.67 -13.85
CA TYR A 8 -8.32 -84.15 -14.42
C TYR A 8 -8.78 -82.92 -13.61
N ALA A 9 -9.72 -82.18 -14.18
CA ALA A 9 -10.22 -80.88 -13.74
C ALA A 9 -10.99 -80.87 -12.40
N GLY A 10 -10.78 -79.80 -11.62
CA GLY A 10 -11.65 -79.38 -10.53
C GLY A 10 -11.84 -77.87 -10.56
N ARG A 11 -12.91 -77.39 -11.21
CA ARG A 11 -13.33 -75.98 -11.20
C ARG A 11 -14.02 -75.69 -9.87
N PHE A 12 -13.36 -74.92 -9.00
CA PHE A 12 -14.03 -74.25 -7.88
C PHE A 12 -14.62 -72.92 -8.38
N PHE A 13 -15.96 -72.84 -8.37
CA PHE A 13 -16.69 -71.58 -8.51
C PHE A 13 -16.59 -70.81 -7.18
N VAL A 14 -15.78 -69.75 -7.14
CA VAL A 14 -15.79 -68.78 -6.04
C VAL A 14 -16.84 -67.73 -6.37
N PHE A 15 -17.96 -67.73 -5.65
CA PHE A 15 -18.91 -66.64 -5.64
C PHE A 15 -18.30 -65.46 -4.88
N SER A 16 -17.71 -64.52 -5.63
CA SER A 16 -17.26 -63.24 -5.08
C SER A 16 -18.46 -62.28 -5.10
N LEU A 17 -18.96 -61.92 -3.92
CA LEU A 17 -19.89 -60.81 -3.76
C LEU A 17 -19.16 -59.52 -4.16
N ALA A 18 -19.44 -59.01 -5.36
CA ALA A 18 -19.08 -57.66 -5.74
C ALA A 18 -20.03 -56.70 -5.03
N ALA A 19 -19.55 -56.04 -3.98
CA ALA A 19 -20.17 -54.81 -3.51
C ALA A 19 -19.98 -53.76 -4.62
N SER A 20 -21.07 -53.44 -5.33
CA SER A 20 -21.11 -52.31 -6.25
C SER A 20 -20.95 -51.02 -5.45
N SER A 21 -19.71 -50.58 -5.28
CA SER A 21 -19.41 -49.20 -4.94
C SER A 21 -19.82 -48.34 -6.12
N VAL A 22 -20.89 -47.57 -5.94
CA VAL A 22 -21.26 -46.47 -6.82
C VAL A 22 -20.11 -45.48 -6.77
N GLN A 23 -19.18 -45.57 -7.74
CA GLN A 23 -18.19 -44.55 -7.95
C GLN A 23 -18.95 -43.31 -8.42
N ALA A 24 -19.05 -42.33 -7.53
CA ALA A 24 -19.51 -40.99 -7.89
C ALA A 24 -18.64 -40.52 -9.07
N ILE A 25 -19.30 -40.18 -10.17
CA ILE A 25 -18.67 -39.49 -11.29
C ILE A 25 -17.99 -38.24 -10.68
N PRO A 26 -16.68 -38.03 -10.90
CA PRO A 26 -16.03 -36.80 -10.46
C PRO A 26 -16.80 -35.64 -11.09
N VAL A 27 -17.51 -34.87 -10.27
CA VAL A 27 -18.06 -33.58 -10.69
C VAL A 27 -16.84 -32.74 -11.05
N PRO A 28 -16.71 -32.27 -12.31
CA PRO A 28 -15.63 -31.37 -12.67
C PRO A 28 -15.68 -30.18 -11.70
N GLN A 29 -14.59 -29.91 -10.98
CA GLN A 29 -14.50 -28.66 -10.24
C GLN A 29 -14.77 -27.51 -11.22
N PRO A 30 -15.63 -26.53 -10.86
CA PRO A 30 -15.86 -25.36 -11.70
C PRO A 30 -14.50 -24.75 -12.03
N GLN A 31 -14.08 -24.87 -13.29
CA GLN A 31 -12.88 -24.23 -13.78
C GLN A 31 -13.21 -22.74 -13.81
N THR A 32 -12.62 -21.94 -12.92
CA THR A 32 -12.68 -20.49 -13.03
C THR A 32 -12.19 -20.10 -14.43
N PRO A 33 -13.01 -19.42 -15.24
CA PRO A 33 -12.59 -19.00 -16.57
C PRO A 33 -11.30 -18.19 -16.50
N ASP A 34 -10.38 -18.46 -17.43
CA ASP A 34 -9.13 -17.72 -17.58
C ASP A 34 -9.47 -16.24 -17.84
N ALA A 35 -9.01 -15.37 -16.94
CA ALA A 35 -9.26 -13.93 -16.98
C ALA A 35 -8.77 -13.27 -18.28
N SER A 36 -7.84 -13.93 -19.00
CA SER A 36 -7.35 -13.47 -20.31
C SER A 36 -8.36 -13.63 -21.46
N SER A 37 -9.42 -14.42 -21.25
CA SER A 37 -10.48 -14.66 -22.25
C SER A 37 -11.68 -13.70 -22.12
N LEU A 38 -11.73 -12.89 -21.06
CA LEU A 38 -12.75 -11.88 -20.87
C LEU A 38 -12.33 -10.63 -21.64
N GLU A 39 -13.04 -10.34 -22.74
CA GLU A 39 -12.83 -9.15 -23.57
C GLU A 39 -12.79 -7.86 -22.72
N SER A 40 -12.10 -6.86 -23.28
CA SER A 40 -11.89 -5.52 -22.73
C SER A 40 -13.08 -5.02 -21.92
N CYS A 41 -12.83 -4.70 -20.66
CA CYS A 41 -13.86 -4.19 -19.79
C CYS A 41 -14.23 -2.74 -20.21
N PRO A 42 -15.52 -2.42 -20.41
CA PRO A 42 -15.91 -1.17 -21.05
C PRO A 42 -15.92 0.05 -20.11
N THR A 43 -15.87 -0.15 -18.79
CA THR A 43 -15.94 0.95 -17.81
C THR A 43 -15.19 0.57 -16.54
N ASP A 44 -14.18 1.37 -16.18
CA ASP A 44 -13.43 1.21 -14.93
C ASP A 44 -14.36 1.26 -13.71
N GLY A 45 -14.15 0.33 -12.77
CA GLY A 45 -15.02 0.09 -11.63
C GLY A 45 -16.27 -0.75 -11.94
N GLY A 46 -16.54 -1.10 -13.20
CA GLY A 46 -17.66 -1.97 -13.57
C GLY A 46 -17.46 -3.42 -13.14
N ILE A 47 -18.55 -4.08 -12.74
CA ILE A 47 -18.55 -5.53 -12.48
C ILE A 47 -18.66 -6.27 -13.82
N VAL A 48 -17.79 -7.26 -14.03
CA VAL A 48 -17.86 -8.19 -15.16
C VAL A 48 -18.19 -9.58 -14.62
N CYS A 49 -19.16 -10.24 -15.22
CA CYS A 49 -19.61 -11.57 -14.80
C CYS A 49 -18.89 -12.65 -15.60
N SER A 50 -18.53 -13.76 -14.95
CA SER A 50 -18.11 -14.96 -15.68
C SER A 50 -19.26 -15.48 -16.56
N PRO A 51 -18.97 -16.21 -17.66
CA PRO A 51 -20.00 -16.76 -18.54
C PRO A 51 -21.01 -17.69 -17.84
N ASP A 52 -20.59 -18.36 -16.76
CA ASP A 52 -21.42 -19.23 -15.93
C ASP A 52 -22.14 -18.48 -14.78
N GLY A 53 -21.89 -17.17 -14.62
CA GLY A 53 -22.45 -16.35 -13.55
C GLY A 53 -21.95 -16.69 -12.14
N ALA A 54 -21.04 -17.66 -11.99
CA ALA A 54 -20.58 -18.17 -10.71
C ALA A 54 -19.44 -17.34 -10.09
N SER A 55 -18.82 -16.44 -10.85
CA SER A 55 -17.75 -15.55 -10.40
C SER A 55 -17.94 -14.15 -10.97
N PHE A 56 -17.28 -13.18 -10.34
CA PHE A 56 -17.28 -11.81 -10.82
C PHE A 56 -15.88 -11.20 -10.75
N TYR A 57 -15.69 -10.17 -11.57
CA TYR A 57 -14.45 -9.43 -11.75
C TYR A 57 -14.78 -7.94 -11.65
N ILE A 58 -13.79 -7.13 -11.30
CA ILE A 58 -13.88 -5.66 -11.36
C ILE A 58 -12.99 -5.18 -12.50
N CYS A 59 -13.51 -4.26 -13.31
CA CYS A 59 -12.72 -3.56 -14.31
C CYS A 59 -11.74 -2.59 -13.65
N ASP A 60 -10.45 -2.78 -13.89
CA ASP A 60 -9.38 -1.87 -13.50
C ASP A 60 -8.55 -1.51 -14.73
N TRP A 61 -8.71 -0.28 -15.23
CA TRP A 61 -8.08 0.26 -16.43
C TRP A 61 -8.21 -0.66 -17.66
N GLY A 62 -9.44 -1.11 -17.92
CA GLY A 62 -9.78 -2.00 -19.05
C GLY A 62 -9.40 -3.47 -18.85
N LYS A 63 -8.85 -3.85 -17.68
CA LYS A 63 -8.52 -5.25 -17.33
C LYS A 63 -9.49 -5.80 -16.28
N ALA A 64 -9.95 -7.03 -16.46
CA ALA A 64 -10.77 -7.73 -15.48
C ALA A 64 -9.90 -8.26 -14.33
N VAL A 65 -10.07 -7.72 -13.12
CA VAL A 65 -9.43 -8.20 -11.89
C VAL A 65 -10.38 -9.18 -11.18
N PRO A 66 -9.99 -10.44 -10.93
CA PRO A 66 -10.86 -11.43 -10.31
C PRO A 66 -11.17 -11.09 -8.86
N MET A 67 -12.46 -11.07 -8.51
CA MET A 67 -12.92 -10.83 -7.13
C MET A 67 -13.29 -12.13 -6.40
N GLY A 68 -13.53 -13.21 -7.14
CA GLY A 68 -13.86 -14.53 -6.61
C GLY A 68 -15.28 -14.98 -6.95
N PRO A 69 -15.74 -16.08 -6.33
CA PRO A 69 -17.06 -16.63 -6.58
C PRO A 69 -18.17 -15.75 -6.02
N VAL A 70 -19.33 -15.77 -6.66
CA VAL A 70 -20.55 -15.16 -6.09
C VAL A 70 -21.02 -15.97 -4.89
N ALA A 71 -21.62 -15.29 -3.89
CA ALA A 71 -22.14 -15.97 -2.71
C ALA A 71 -23.22 -17.01 -3.07
N ALA A 72 -23.32 -18.08 -2.28
CA ALA A 72 -24.31 -19.14 -2.51
C ALA A 72 -25.74 -18.58 -2.57
N GLY A 73 -26.50 -18.95 -3.60
CA GLY A 73 -27.84 -18.44 -3.86
C GLY A 73 -27.89 -17.17 -4.74
N ASN A 74 -26.74 -16.61 -5.11
CA ASN A 74 -26.63 -15.49 -6.03
C ASN A 74 -26.02 -15.91 -7.37
N THR A 75 -26.21 -15.09 -8.40
CA THR A 75 -25.57 -15.20 -9.71
C THR A 75 -25.12 -13.83 -10.18
N CYS A 76 -23.96 -13.72 -10.81
CA CYS A 76 -23.58 -12.50 -11.52
C CYS A 76 -24.26 -12.52 -12.88
N LYS A 77 -24.99 -11.46 -13.22
CA LYS A 77 -25.60 -11.28 -14.54
C LYS A 77 -25.63 -9.80 -14.92
N ASP A 78 -25.29 -9.48 -16.15
CA ASP A 78 -25.37 -8.12 -16.72
C ASP A 78 -24.65 -7.05 -15.86
N GLY A 79 -23.50 -7.42 -15.28
CA GLY A 79 -22.70 -6.53 -14.41
C GLY A 79 -23.30 -6.27 -13.03
N GLN A 80 -24.20 -7.13 -12.56
CA GLN A 80 -24.81 -7.05 -11.24
C GLN A 80 -24.83 -8.42 -10.55
N ILE A 81 -24.71 -8.40 -9.22
CA ILE A 81 -24.96 -9.59 -8.40
C ILE A 81 -26.46 -9.67 -8.13
N MET A 82 -27.08 -10.73 -8.63
CA MET A 82 -28.51 -10.98 -8.56
C MET A 82 -28.80 -12.13 -7.58
N SER A 83 -29.88 -12.02 -6.82
CA SER A 83 -30.43 -13.09 -5.98
C SER A 83 -31.76 -13.58 -6.57
N LEU A 84 -32.15 -14.82 -6.27
CA LEU A 84 -33.49 -15.30 -6.56
C LEU A 84 -34.47 -14.85 -5.46
N ASP A 85 -35.57 -14.21 -5.86
CA ASP A 85 -36.68 -13.93 -4.96
C ASP A 85 -37.52 -15.19 -4.67
N SER A 86 -38.48 -15.08 -3.75
CA SER A 86 -39.38 -16.18 -3.39
C SER A 86 -40.26 -16.69 -4.55
N ASN A 87 -40.34 -15.94 -5.64
CA ASN A 87 -41.09 -16.30 -6.84
C ASN A 87 -40.18 -16.87 -7.95
N GLY A 88 -38.88 -17.02 -7.68
CA GLY A 88 -37.89 -17.51 -8.64
C GLY A 88 -37.43 -16.46 -9.66
N ASN A 89 -37.72 -15.17 -9.45
CA ASN A 89 -37.23 -14.10 -10.30
C ASN A 89 -35.86 -13.63 -9.84
N LEU A 90 -34.98 -13.29 -10.79
CA LEU A 90 -33.72 -12.63 -10.49
C LEU A 90 -33.97 -11.17 -10.12
N VAL A 91 -33.59 -10.80 -8.91
CA VAL A 91 -33.63 -9.43 -8.39
C VAL A 91 -32.23 -9.00 -7.98
N PRO A 92 -31.87 -7.71 -8.04
CA PRO A 92 -30.60 -7.24 -7.51
C PRO A 92 -30.43 -7.70 -6.06
N ALA A 93 -29.29 -8.31 -5.75
CA ALA A 93 -29.03 -8.78 -4.41
C ALA A 93 -29.16 -7.60 -3.44
N PRO A 94 -29.90 -7.73 -2.32
CA PRO A 94 -30.00 -6.66 -1.35
C PRO A 94 -28.58 -6.29 -0.90
N SER A 95 -28.26 -4.99 -0.95
CA SER A 95 -27.00 -4.47 -0.41
C SER A 95 -26.93 -4.87 1.06
N GLN A 96 -26.12 -5.89 1.37
CA GLN A 96 -26.01 -6.36 2.74
C GLN A 96 -25.41 -5.23 3.58
N PRO A 97 -26.02 -4.86 4.71
CA PRO A 97 -25.31 -4.06 5.70
C PRO A 97 -24.07 -4.85 6.16
N PRO A 98 -22.97 -4.15 6.50
CA PRO A 98 -21.71 -4.80 6.89
C PRO A 98 -21.97 -5.83 7.99
N VAL A 99 -21.57 -7.07 7.73
CA VAL A 99 -21.72 -8.18 8.67
C VAL A 99 -20.96 -7.84 9.94
N ALA A 100 -21.66 -7.78 11.08
CA ALA A 100 -21.06 -7.51 12.38
C ALA A 100 -19.99 -8.57 12.70
N ALA A 101 -18.80 -8.10 13.07
CA ALA A 101 -17.66 -8.95 13.42
C ALA A 101 -18.00 -9.91 14.58
N PRO A 102 -17.47 -11.15 14.57
CA PRO A 102 -17.64 -12.08 15.69
C PRO A 102 -16.98 -11.50 16.96
N SER A 103 -17.72 -11.60 18.07
CA SER A 103 -17.32 -11.08 19.38
C SER A 103 -16.01 -11.72 19.87
N PRO A 104 -15.03 -10.95 20.38
CA PRO A 104 -13.77 -11.50 20.85
C PRO A 104 -13.94 -12.31 22.14
N ALA A 105 -13.26 -13.47 22.20
CA ALA A 105 -13.16 -14.31 23.38
C ALA A 105 -12.38 -13.59 24.51
N PRO A 106 -12.68 -13.86 25.80
CA PRO A 106 -12.04 -13.18 26.92
C PRO A 106 -10.55 -13.50 27.03
N ALA A 107 -9.74 -12.44 27.18
CA ALA A 107 -8.29 -12.51 27.34
C ALA A 107 -7.88 -13.11 28.69
N MET A 108 -6.96 -14.07 28.67
CA MET A 108 -6.26 -14.55 29.86
C MET A 108 -5.24 -13.50 30.33
N THR A 109 -5.26 -13.20 31.63
CA THR A 109 -4.34 -12.25 32.28
C THR A 109 -2.99 -12.91 32.56
N THR A 110 -1.92 -12.37 31.99
CA THR A 110 -0.53 -12.68 32.37
C THR A 110 -0.04 -11.76 33.50
N PRO A 111 0.81 -12.24 34.44
CA PRO A 111 1.28 -11.43 35.55
C PRO A 111 2.35 -10.41 35.13
N ALA A 112 2.34 -9.25 35.78
CA ALA A 112 3.26 -8.15 35.58
C ALA A 112 4.71 -8.48 36.01
N PRO A 113 5.74 -8.00 35.28
CA PRO A 113 7.14 -8.14 35.70
C PRO A 113 7.54 -7.14 36.80
N ALA A 114 8.49 -7.57 37.64
CA ALA A 114 9.01 -6.84 38.80
C ALA A 114 9.88 -5.61 38.41
N PRO A 115 9.99 -4.60 39.28
CA PRO A 115 10.66 -3.34 38.96
C PRO A 115 12.20 -3.47 38.99
N VAL A 116 12.85 -2.92 37.97
CA VAL A 116 14.31 -2.76 37.90
C VAL A 116 14.69 -1.36 38.42
N ALA A 117 15.74 -1.30 39.24
CA ALA A 117 16.25 -0.09 39.88
C ALA A 117 16.86 0.92 38.87
N PRO A 118 16.82 2.23 39.15
CA PRO A 118 17.33 3.25 38.24
C PRO A 118 18.85 3.41 38.29
N ALA A 119 19.44 3.70 37.13
CA ALA A 119 20.85 4.06 36.96
C ALA A 119 21.11 5.56 37.32
N PRO A 120 22.34 5.93 37.70
CA PRO A 120 22.67 7.29 38.14
C PRO A 120 22.74 8.29 36.96
N VAL A 121 22.22 9.50 37.18
CA VAL A 121 22.13 10.59 36.20
C VAL A 121 23.25 11.61 36.47
N ASN A 122 23.97 12.02 35.42
CA ASN A 122 24.95 13.11 35.47
C ASN A 122 24.25 14.50 35.41
N PRO A 123 24.86 15.56 35.97
CA PRO A 123 24.24 16.89 36.07
C PRO A 123 24.17 17.63 34.73
N PRO A 124 23.14 18.46 34.50
CA PRO A 124 22.99 19.26 33.27
C PRO A 124 23.86 20.55 33.29
N PRO A 125 24.31 21.03 32.11
CA PRO A 125 24.95 22.34 31.97
C PRO A 125 23.94 23.49 31.90
N ALA A 126 24.44 24.69 32.18
CA ALA A 126 23.72 25.93 32.50
C ALA A 126 22.90 26.57 31.36
N ASP A 127 21.88 27.32 31.79
CA ASP A 127 20.86 28.10 31.07
C ASP A 127 21.36 29.00 29.93
N ASP A 128 20.53 29.08 28.88
CA ASP A 128 20.34 30.31 28.10
C ASP A 128 18.84 30.58 27.89
N SER A 129 18.51 31.86 27.88
CA SER A 129 17.24 32.52 28.11
C SER A 129 16.21 32.36 26.98
N SER A 130 14.97 31.98 27.32
CA SER A 130 13.79 32.29 26.49
C SER A 130 12.55 32.59 27.33
N ASP A 131 11.93 33.73 27.05
CA ASP A 131 10.78 34.32 27.74
C ASP A 131 9.56 33.39 27.82
N THR A 132 9.13 33.09 29.05
CA THR A 132 7.88 32.37 29.33
C THR A 132 6.85 33.32 29.94
N ILE A 133 5.73 33.54 29.24
CA ILE A 133 4.59 34.28 29.79
C ILE A 133 3.93 33.42 30.87
N THR A 134 4.07 33.83 32.12
CA THR A 134 3.40 33.20 33.27
C THR A 134 2.04 33.87 33.48
N SER A 135 0.95 33.10 33.43
CA SER A 135 -0.36 33.53 33.92
C SER A 135 -0.61 32.94 35.31
N THR A 136 -0.84 33.80 36.29
CA THR A 136 -1.07 33.44 37.69
C THR A 136 -2.51 32.98 37.91
N ILE A 137 -2.70 31.76 38.44
CA ILE A 137 -4.00 31.27 38.94
C ILE A 137 -4.08 31.58 40.45
N THR A 138 -5.04 32.42 40.85
CA THR A 138 -5.10 33.04 42.20
C THR A 138 -5.96 32.28 43.23
N SER A 139 -6.21 30.98 43.07
CA SER A 139 -6.70 30.17 44.20
C SER A 139 -6.68 28.68 43.92
N ILE A 140 -6.19 27.89 44.87
CA ILE A 140 -6.44 26.46 44.96
C ILE A 140 -7.18 26.25 46.29
N VAL A 141 -8.44 25.82 46.22
CA VAL A 141 -9.15 25.30 47.40
C VAL A 141 -8.96 23.79 47.36
N GLU A 142 -8.17 23.24 48.29
CA GLU A 142 -8.07 21.81 48.49
C GLU A 142 -9.40 21.26 49.00
N ALA A 143 -10.10 20.49 48.16
CA ALA A 143 -11.16 19.61 48.60
C ALA A 143 -10.65 18.17 48.54
N HIS A 144 -10.60 17.51 49.70
CA HIS A 144 -10.40 16.07 49.79
C HIS A 144 -11.61 15.35 49.16
N ILE A 145 -11.43 14.73 48.00
CA ILE A 145 -12.49 13.94 47.35
C ILE A 145 -12.05 12.46 47.27
N THR A 146 -12.78 11.59 47.95
CA THR A 146 -12.55 10.13 48.02
C THR A 146 -13.31 9.31 46.97
N ARG A 147 -13.91 9.94 45.94
CA ARG A 147 -14.56 9.27 44.80
C ARG A 147 -14.45 10.09 43.51
N SER A 148 -14.37 9.41 42.37
CA SER A 148 -14.28 10.02 41.04
C SER A 148 -15.54 10.84 40.75
N SER A 149 -15.37 12.15 40.51
CA SER A 149 -16.45 13.06 40.13
C SER A 149 -16.01 13.83 38.88
N THR A 150 -16.85 13.81 37.85
CA THR A 150 -16.69 14.60 36.63
C THR A 150 -16.97 16.06 36.92
N ILE A 151 -15.97 16.92 36.76
CA ILE A 151 -16.14 18.38 36.84
C ILE A 151 -16.55 18.87 35.45
N VAL A 152 -17.77 19.39 35.32
CA VAL A 152 -18.23 20.06 34.10
C VAL A 152 -17.89 21.54 34.24
N VAL A 153 -16.91 22.01 33.47
CA VAL A 153 -16.58 23.43 33.36
C VAL A 153 -17.33 23.99 32.17
N THR A 154 -18.34 24.84 32.41
CA THR A 154 -19.06 25.55 31.37
C THR A 154 -18.30 26.82 31.00
N MET A 155 -17.70 26.87 29.81
CA MET A 155 -17.12 28.08 29.27
C MET A 155 -18.13 28.79 28.35
N THR A 156 -18.54 29.99 28.74
CA THR A 156 -19.36 30.88 27.91
C THR A 156 -18.44 31.73 27.05
N GLY A 157 -18.24 31.31 25.80
CA GLY A 157 -17.62 32.08 24.72
C GLY A 157 -18.41 31.89 23.43
N THR A 158 -18.56 32.95 22.64
CA THR A 158 -19.21 32.90 21.32
C THR A 158 -18.43 31.98 20.39
N ALA A 159 -19.12 31.00 19.81
CA ALA A 159 -18.53 30.02 18.89
C ALA A 159 -17.87 30.74 17.68
N PRO A 160 -16.61 30.43 17.34
CA PRO A 160 -16.04 30.89 16.08
C PRO A 160 -16.86 30.29 14.93
N THR A 161 -17.33 31.16 14.04
CA THR A 161 -18.00 30.78 12.79
C THR A 161 -17.09 29.87 11.96
N ASP A 162 -17.69 28.78 11.48
CA ASP A 162 -17.17 27.75 10.55
C ASP A 162 -15.82 28.06 9.91
N VAL A 163 -14.75 27.52 10.50
CA VAL A 163 -13.53 27.20 9.74
C VAL A 163 -13.70 25.76 9.26
N PRO A 164 -13.86 25.50 7.95
CA PRO A 164 -13.97 24.14 7.45
C PRO A 164 -12.70 23.37 7.86
N ALA A 165 -12.91 22.17 8.41
CA ALA A 165 -11.82 21.25 8.74
C ALA A 165 -10.96 21.03 7.47
N PRO A 166 -9.61 21.09 7.57
CA PRO A 166 -8.77 20.78 6.42
C PRO A 166 -9.03 19.33 6.01
N SER A 167 -9.63 19.12 4.83
CA SER A 167 -9.77 17.80 4.23
C SER A 167 -8.36 17.28 3.95
N SER A 168 -7.92 16.31 4.75
CA SER A 168 -6.67 15.56 4.56
C SER A 168 -6.87 14.50 3.47
N GLU A 169 -7.43 14.89 2.33
CA GLU A 169 -7.57 14.01 1.18
C GLU A 169 -6.27 14.10 0.37
N ALA A 170 -5.61 12.97 0.16
CA ALA A 170 -4.40 12.92 -0.64
C ALA A 170 -4.71 13.48 -2.04
N PRO A 171 -3.87 14.37 -2.60
CA PRO A 171 -4.13 14.93 -3.92
C PRO A 171 -4.20 13.78 -4.93
N ALA A 172 -5.36 13.65 -5.58
CA ALA A 172 -5.49 12.82 -6.76
C ALA A 172 -4.48 13.29 -7.82
N PRO A 173 -4.01 12.41 -8.72
CA PRO A 173 -3.21 12.83 -9.87
C PRO A 173 -3.91 14.01 -10.56
N PRO A 174 -3.22 15.14 -10.80
CA PRO A 174 -3.87 16.30 -11.39
C PRO A 174 -4.47 15.90 -12.74
N ALA A 175 -5.78 16.14 -12.92
CA ALA A 175 -6.43 15.99 -14.21
C ALA A 175 -5.91 17.09 -15.15
N ASN A 176 -4.82 16.83 -15.88
CA ASN A 176 -4.16 17.75 -16.81
C ASN A 176 -3.67 19.08 -16.18
N GLY A 177 -2.43 19.12 -15.70
CA GLY A 177 -1.92 20.26 -14.91
C GLY A 177 -0.66 20.99 -15.41
N GLY A 178 -0.13 20.74 -16.61
CA GLY A 178 1.06 21.44 -17.09
C GLY A 178 1.07 21.66 -18.60
N ASN A 179 1.14 22.92 -19.04
CA ASN A 179 1.41 23.28 -20.43
C ASN A 179 2.90 23.05 -20.82
N GLY A 180 3.73 22.57 -19.89
CA GLY A 180 5.12 22.22 -20.13
C GLY A 180 5.26 20.79 -20.65
N ASN A 181 6.27 20.56 -21.49
CA ASN A 181 6.63 19.20 -21.90
C ASN A 181 7.35 18.51 -20.73
N PRO A 182 6.84 17.39 -20.19
CA PRO A 182 7.48 16.70 -19.08
C PRO A 182 8.92 16.33 -19.39
N ILE A 183 9.79 16.36 -18.38
CA ILE A 183 11.16 15.85 -18.50
C ILE A 183 11.10 14.39 -18.98
N GLN A 184 11.88 14.08 -20.01
CA GLN A 184 12.06 12.73 -20.50
C GLN A 184 13.47 12.26 -20.13
N LEU A 185 13.55 11.37 -19.16
CA LEU A 185 14.81 10.73 -18.80
C LEU A 185 15.23 9.75 -19.89
N THR A 186 16.54 9.66 -20.12
CA THR A 186 17.16 8.59 -20.90
C THR A 186 17.74 7.52 -19.98
N GLU A 187 17.99 6.33 -20.52
CA GLU A 187 18.64 5.25 -19.77
C GLU A 187 20.06 5.65 -19.33
N GLU A 188 20.80 6.37 -20.17
CA GLU A 188 22.12 6.90 -19.82
C GLU A 188 22.07 7.86 -18.62
N GLN A 189 21.06 8.74 -18.57
CA GLN A 189 20.88 9.65 -17.45
C GLN A 189 20.55 8.90 -16.16
N VAL A 190 19.70 7.87 -16.24
CA VAL A 190 19.38 7.03 -15.08
C VAL A 190 20.61 6.24 -14.61
N LEU A 191 21.39 5.66 -15.52
CA LEU A 191 22.63 4.95 -15.20
C LEU A 191 23.71 5.87 -14.60
N ALA A 192 23.73 7.16 -14.97
CA ALA A 192 24.65 8.11 -14.35
C ALA A 192 24.32 8.36 -12.86
N VAL A 193 23.07 8.19 -12.46
CA VAL A 193 22.61 8.39 -11.07
C VAL A 193 22.59 7.08 -10.29
N ALA A 194 22.13 6.01 -10.92
CA ALA A 194 21.97 4.67 -10.35
C ALA A 194 22.84 3.64 -11.13
N PRO A 195 24.17 3.71 -11.02
CA PRO A 195 25.08 2.98 -11.92
C PRO A 195 24.95 1.46 -11.86
N THR A 196 24.53 0.89 -10.73
CA THR A 196 24.37 -0.56 -10.61
C THR A 196 23.01 -1.05 -11.13
N SER A 197 22.12 -0.15 -11.57
CA SER A 197 20.82 -0.49 -12.17
C SER A 197 20.91 -1.02 -13.61
N ASN A 198 22.11 -1.20 -14.17
CA ASN A 198 22.30 -1.81 -15.49
C ASN A 198 21.91 -3.30 -15.57
N THR A 199 21.75 -3.97 -14.43
CA THR A 199 21.34 -5.38 -14.38
C THR A 199 20.67 -5.74 -13.06
N CYS A 200 19.77 -6.72 -13.06
CA CYS A 200 19.25 -7.36 -11.85
C CYS A 200 19.91 -8.71 -11.52
N SER A 201 20.92 -9.10 -12.30
CA SER A 201 21.67 -10.32 -12.05
C SER A 201 22.35 -10.27 -10.68
N GLY A 202 22.10 -11.29 -9.85
CA GLY A 202 22.67 -11.39 -8.51
C GLY A 202 22.00 -10.51 -7.45
N ALA A 203 20.86 -9.89 -7.75
CA ALA A 203 20.07 -9.19 -6.73
C ALA A 203 19.60 -10.17 -5.64
N GLU A 204 19.70 -9.77 -4.37
CA GLU A 204 19.25 -10.57 -3.22
C GLU A 204 17.73 -10.78 -3.25
N PHE A 205 16.98 -9.78 -3.74
CA PHE A 205 15.53 -9.84 -3.94
C PHE A 205 15.19 -9.59 -5.42
N PRO A 206 15.30 -10.61 -6.29
CA PRO A 206 15.10 -10.44 -7.74
C PRO A 206 13.74 -9.85 -8.13
N ASN A 207 12.69 -10.17 -7.37
CA ASN A 207 11.34 -9.68 -7.63
C ASN A 207 11.15 -8.18 -7.30
N GLU A 208 12.08 -7.59 -6.56
CA GLU A 208 12.08 -6.16 -6.23
C GLU A 208 12.97 -5.34 -7.16
N CYS A 209 13.95 -6.00 -7.78
CA CYS A 209 14.93 -5.34 -8.62
C CYS A 209 14.32 -4.86 -9.93
N ALA A 210 14.71 -3.65 -10.34
CA ALA A 210 14.41 -3.09 -11.65
C ALA A 210 15.68 -2.56 -12.31
N THR A 211 15.74 -2.62 -13.64
CA THR A 211 16.85 -2.03 -14.41
C THR A 211 16.63 -0.55 -14.68
N ALA A 212 17.67 0.14 -15.15
CA ALA A 212 17.56 1.52 -15.63
C ALA A 212 16.51 1.64 -16.75
N SER A 213 16.46 0.67 -17.67
CA SER A 213 15.47 0.62 -18.75
C SER A 213 14.04 0.55 -18.20
N ASP A 214 13.79 -0.31 -17.22
CA ASP A 214 12.50 -0.40 -16.53
C ASP A 214 12.15 0.91 -15.81
N ALA A 215 13.13 1.52 -15.15
CA ALA A 215 12.96 2.76 -14.42
C ALA A 215 12.57 3.92 -15.34
N VAL A 216 13.26 4.08 -16.48
CA VAL A 216 12.99 5.17 -17.44
C VAL A 216 11.53 5.19 -17.87
N ALA A 217 10.99 4.04 -18.30
CA ALA A 217 9.62 3.96 -18.78
C ALA A 217 8.61 4.40 -17.70
N ASN A 218 8.79 3.91 -16.47
CA ASN A 218 7.85 4.17 -15.39
C ASN A 218 8.01 5.56 -14.77
N ILE A 219 9.24 6.08 -14.66
CA ILE A 219 9.49 7.44 -14.15
C ILE A 219 8.98 8.48 -15.15
N ASN A 220 9.23 8.33 -16.45
CA ASN A 220 8.74 9.29 -17.45
C ASN A 220 7.21 9.30 -17.51
N LYS A 221 6.57 8.13 -17.37
CA LYS A 221 5.11 8.05 -17.23
C LYS A 221 4.64 8.85 -16.01
N ALA A 222 5.27 8.67 -14.86
CA ALA A 222 4.93 9.40 -13.65
C ALA A 222 5.20 10.91 -13.77
N PHE A 223 6.33 11.32 -14.38
CA PHE A 223 6.61 12.74 -14.66
C PHE A 223 5.56 13.37 -15.54
N ALA A 224 5.06 12.65 -16.55
CA ALA A 224 3.94 13.12 -17.36
C ALA A 224 2.64 13.22 -16.53
N THR A 225 2.33 12.20 -15.73
CA THR A 225 1.12 12.18 -14.86
C THR A 225 1.09 13.34 -13.85
N TYR A 226 2.23 13.69 -13.27
CA TYR A 226 2.32 14.72 -12.22
C TYR A 226 2.91 16.05 -12.70
N GLY A 227 3.13 16.22 -14.01
CA GLY A 227 3.58 17.49 -14.60
C GLY A 227 5.01 17.91 -14.24
N ILE A 228 5.93 16.96 -14.07
CA ILE A 228 7.34 17.26 -13.77
C ILE A 228 8.05 17.69 -15.05
N ASP A 229 8.22 19.01 -15.23
CA ASP A 229 8.80 19.62 -16.44
C ASP A 229 10.10 20.40 -16.18
N LYS A 230 10.60 20.42 -14.94
CA LYS A 230 11.84 21.10 -14.55
C LYS A 230 12.92 20.12 -14.07
N VAL A 231 14.18 20.47 -14.32
CA VAL A 231 15.35 19.67 -13.92
C VAL A 231 15.46 19.52 -12.40
N GLY A 232 15.20 20.58 -11.62
CA GLY A 232 15.34 20.54 -10.16
C GLY A 232 14.47 19.47 -9.49
N PRO A 233 13.14 19.49 -9.68
CA PRO A 233 12.25 18.45 -9.18
C PRO A 233 12.60 17.06 -9.71
N ALA A 234 12.87 16.93 -11.02
CA ALA A 234 13.21 15.65 -11.62
C ALA A 234 14.49 15.04 -11.00
N ALA A 235 15.53 15.85 -10.78
CA ALA A 235 16.78 15.44 -10.15
C ALA A 235 16.60 15.08 -8.66
N ALA A 236 15.81 15.86 -7.93
CA ALA A 236 15.48 15.58 -6.52
C ALA A 236 14.75 14.23 -6.37
N ILE A 237 13.74 13.99 -7.21
CA ILE A 237 12.96 12.75 -7.20
C ILE A 237 13.83 11.55 -7.61
N LEU A 238 14.59 11.65 -8.72
CA LEU A 238 15.45 10.57 -9.19
C LEU A 238 16.55 10.22 -8.18
N SER A 239 17.18 11.22 -7.57
CA SER A 239 18.23 10.98 -6.57
C SER A 239 17.71 10.29 -5.31
N ILE A 240 16.51 10.65 -4.83
CA ILE A 240 15.90 9.96 -3.69
C ILE A 240 15.54 8.52 -4.07
N MET A 241 14.93 8.28 -5.23
CA MET A 241 14.61 6.91 -5.64
C MET A 241 15.86 6.04 -5.72
N ALA A 242 16.93 6.52 -6.38
CA ALA A 242 18.17 5.78 -6.49
C ALA A 242 18.81 5.51 -5.12
N PHE A 243 18.84 6.51 -4.23
CA PHE A 243 19.44 6.36 -2.91
C PHE A 243 18.66 5.37 -2.02
N GLU A 244 17.34 5.57 -1.88
CA GLU A 244 16.53 4.81 -0.93
C GLU A 244 16.33 3.34 -1.34
N SER A 245 16.36 3.05 -2.64
CA SER A 245 16.20 1.70 -3.18
C SER A 245 17.52 1.01 -3.54
N ALA A 246 18.65 1.62 -3.20
CA ALA A 246 20.00 1.21 -3.60
C ALA A 246 20.08 0.89 -5.10
N ASP A 247 19.95 1.91 -5.95
CA ASP A 247 19.93 1.79 -7.42
C ASP A 247 18.82 0.84 -7.92
N PHE A 248 17.63 0.98 -7.35
CA PHE A 248 16.43 0.23 -7.70
C PHE A 248 16.51 -1.28 -7.44
N LYS A 249 17.39 -1.73 -6.54
CA LYS A 249 17.45 -3.15 -6.12
C LYS A 249 16.35 -3.54 -5.16
N TYR A 250 15.83 -2.60 -4.39
CA TYR A 250 14.83 -2.86 -3.37
C TYR A 250 13.53 -2.09 -3.62
N ASN A 251 12.44 -2.64 -3.13
CA ASN A 251 11.11 -2.05 -3.06
C ASN A 251 10.54 -2.15 -1.63
N ILE A 252 11.17 -2.95 -0.78
CA ILE A 252 10.80 -3.14 0.62
C ILE A 252 12.01 -2.76 1.48
N ASN A 253 11.75 -2.12 2.62
CA ASN A 253 12.80 -1.93 3.61
C ASN A 253 13.10 -3.28 4.28
N HIS A 254 14.28 -3.84 4.00
CA HIS A 254 14.78 -5.09 4.60
C HIS A 254 15.71 -4.89 5.80
N PHE A 255 16.43 -3.76 5.88
CA PHE A 255 17.51 -3.58 6.86
C PHE A 255 17.48 -2.17 7.50
N PRO A 256 17.15 -2.04 8.81
CA PRO A 256 16.77 -3.09 9.77
C PRO A 256 15.36 -3.66 9.54
N GLY A 257 14.64 -3.16 8.53
CA GLY A 257 13.27 -3.55 8.22
C GLY A 257 12.24 -2.71 8.98
N ARG A 258 11.18 -2.30 8.27
CA ARG A 258 10.02 -1.62 8.86
C ARG A 258 8.77 -2.08 8.13
N ALA A 259 7.84 -2.69 8.86
CA ALA A 259 6.58 -3.15 8.30
C ALA A 259 5.82 -2.00 7.63
N GLY A 260 5.30 -2.28 6.43
CA GLY A 260 4.59 -1.29 5.60
C GLY A 260 5.46 -0.24 4.90
N GLN A 261 6.76 -0.13 5.19
CA GLN A 261 7.64 0.76 4.44
C GLN A 261 8.07 0.11 3.11
N GLY A 262 8.05 0.87 2.02
CA GLY A 262 8.46 0.37 0.70
C GLY A 262 8.32 1.36 -0.45
N THR A 263 8.25 0.85 -1.67
CA THR A 263 8.43 1.53 -2.98
C THR A 263 9.89 1.93 -3.29
N LYS A 264 10.15 2.43 -4.50
CA LYS A 264 11.49 2.92 -4.89
C LYS A 264 11.95 4.13 -4.08
N ALA A 265 11.05 4.83 -3.42
CA ALA A 265 11.37 5.95 -2.52
C ALA A 265 11.32 5.59 -1.03
N MET A 266 11.12 4.31 -0.67
CA MET A 266 11.01 3.84 0.72
C MET A 266 10.05 4.67 1.57
N LEU A 267 8.88 5.00 1.01
CA LEU A 267 7.82 5.73 1.69
C LEU A 267 7.38 5.03 2.97
N MET A 268 7.14 5.84 4.00
CA MET A 268 6.64 5.41 5.29
C MET A 268 5.21 4.87 5.21
N PRO A 269 4.79 3.98 6.15
CA PRO A 269 3.47 3.33 6.10
C PRO A 269 2.28 4.29 5.95
N ASN A 270 2.33 5.46 6.60
CA ASN A 270 1.29 6.49 6.48
C ASN A 270 1.16 7.02 5.05
N PHE A 271 2.28 7.24 4.36
CA PHE A 271 2.28 7.67 2.96
C PHE A 271 1.94 6.54 2.00
N ILE A 272 2.26 5.30 2.36
CA ILE A 272 1.85 4.12 1.60
C ILE A 272 0.32 3.97 1.62
N VAL A 273 -0.34 4.19 2.76
CA VAL A 273 -1.82 4.23 2.83
C VAL A 273 -2.37 5.31 1.91
N GLN A 274 -1.86 6.55 2.03
CA GLN A 274 -2.32 7.66 1.18
C GLN A 274 -2.13 7.36 -0.30
N TYR A 275 -0.97 6.83 -0.69
CA TYR A 275 -0.67 6.53 -2.07
C TYR A 275 -1.53 5.39 -2.60
N ALA A 276 -1.69 4.30 -1.84
CA ALA A 276 -2.57 3.19 -2.19
C ALA A 276 -4.02 3.66 -2.42
N GLN A 277 -4.50 4.59 -1.58
CA GLN A 277 -5.84 5.16 -1.67
C GLN A 277 -6.08 5.98 -2.96
N THR A 278 -5.02 6.46 -3.64
CA THR A 278 -5.16 7.08 -4.96
C THR A 278 -5.57 6.10 -6.07
N PHE A 279 -5.45 4.79 -5.81
CA PHE A 279 -5.81 3.72 -6.76
C PHE A 279 -7.08 2.97 -6.35
N GLY A 280 -7.66 3.24 -5.19
CA GLY A 280 -8.86 2.56 -4.70
C GLY A 280 -8.92 2.44 -3.18
N SER A 281 -10.05 1.96 -2.66
CA SER A 281 -10.20 1.77 -1.21
C SER A 281 -9.27 0.68 -0.66
N THR A 282 -8.84 0.85 0.59
CA THR A 282 -8.06 -0.12 1.37
C THR A 282 -8.92 -0.93 2.35
N ASP A 283 -10.24 -0.75 2.33
CA ASP A 283 -11.17 -1.35 3.30
C ASP A 283 -11.22 -2.89 3.23
N SER A 284 -10.90 -3.48 2.08
CA SER A 284 -10.79 -4.94 1.93
C SER A 284 -9.64 -5.54 2.74
N ILE A 285 -8.63 -4.73 3.08
CA ILE A 285 -7.51 -5.13 3.94
C ILE A 285 -7.87 -4.87 5.41
N ALA A 286 -8.31 -3.66 5.71
CA ALA A 286 -8.73 -3.24 7.04
C ALA A 286 -9.76 -2.10 6.92
N PRO A 287 -11.03 -2.32 7.32
CA PRO A 287 -12.05 -1.29 7.26
C PRO A 287 -11.68 -0.04 8.08
N GLY A 288 -11.80 1.14 7.46
CA GLY A 288 -11.48 2.42 8.13
C GLY A 288 -9.98 2.65 8.33
N LEU A 289 -9.13 1.99 7.54
CA LEU A 289 -7.70 2.26 7.54
C LEU A 289 -7.41 3.68 7.06
N THR A 290 -6.60 4.40 7.81
CA THR A 290 -6.19 5.77 7.49
C THR A 290 -4.70 5.96 7.71
N PRO A 291 -4.09 7.00 7.13
CA PRO A 291 -2.70 7.36 7.41
C PRO A 291 -2.44 7.62 8.90
N ALA A 292 -3.45 8.08 9.63
CA ALA A 292 -3.34 8.42 11.06
C ALA A 292 -3.38 7.21 11.99
N ASN A 293 -4.00 6.09 11.58
CA ASN A 293 -4.14 4.89 12.40
C ASN A 293 -3.27 3.71 11.94
N ILE A 294 -2.48 3.86 10.87
CA ILE A 294 -1.64 2.77 10.34
C ILE A 294 -0.60 2.28 11.35
N ASP A 295 -0.04 3.17 12.16
CA ASP A 295 1.04 2.81 13.08
C ASP A 295 0.58 1.86 14.19
N SER A 296 -0.70 1.94 14.57
CA SER A 296 -1.31 1.04 15.55
C SER A 296 -1.78 -0.30 14.95
N GLN A 297 -1.73 -0.46 13.63
CA GLN A 297 -2.07 -1.72 12.97
C GLN A 297 -0.96 -2.76 13.13
N SER A 298 -1.34 -4.03 12.94
CA SER A 298 -0.39 -5.14 12.88
C SER A 298 0.54 -5.01 11.67
N ASP A 299 1.72 -5.63 11.76
CA ASP A 299 2.68 -5.67 10.67
C ASP A 299 2.12 -6.35 9.41
N ASP A 300 1.23 -7.33 9.57
CA ASP A 300 0.52 -7.98 8.46
C ASP A 300 -0.36 -6.97 7.68
N ILE A 301 -1.14 -6.14 8.38
CA ILE A 301 -1.96 -5.10 7.74
C ILE A 301 -1.06 -4.09 7.04
N LYS A 302 0.00 -3.61 7.71
CA LYS A 302 0.97 -2.67 7.13
C LYS A 302 1.58 -3.22 5.84
N ASN A 303 1.98 -4.48 5.84
CA ASN A 303 2.59 -5.14 4.69
C ASN A 303 1.58 -5.39 3.56
N LYS A 304 0.34 -5.79 3.85
CA LYS A 304 -0.73 -5.96 2.84
C LYS A 304 -1.05 -4.67 2.11
N VAL A 305 -1.08 -3.55 2.81
CA VAL A 305 -1.36 -2.24 2.19
C VAL A 305 -0.18 -1.81 1.32
N ARG A 306 1.06 -2.04 1.77
CA ARG A 306 2.26 -1.82 0.96
C ARG A 306 2.22 -2.61 -0.34
N GLU A 307 1.76 -3.86 -0.31
CA GLU A 307 1.70 -4.71 -1.50
C GLU A 307 0.90 -4.09 -2.65
N LEU A 308 -0.11 -3.28 -2.34
CA LEU A 308 -0.94 -2.59 -3.35
C LEU A 308 -0.15 -1.64 -4.26
N VAL A 309 1.04 -1.20 -3.83
CA VAL A 309 1.85 -0.18 -4.49
C VAL A 309 3.26 -0.65 -4.88
N LEU A 310 3.57 -1.94 -4.75
CA LEU A 310 4.88 -2.50 -5.14
C LEU A 310 5.01 -2.82 -6.63
N GLY A 311 3.88 -2.85 -7.36
CA GLY A 311 3.86 -3.03 -8.81
C GLY A 311 4.75 -2.01 -9.52
N ILE A 312 5.40 -2.43 -10.62
CA ILE A 312 6.45 -1.62 -11.29
C ILE A 312 5.96 -0.24 -11.74
N ASP A 313 4.69 -0.15 -12.15
CA ASP A 313 4.03 1.07 -12.58
C ASP A 313 3.73 2.03 -11.42
N LYS A 314 3.57 1.50 -10.19
CA LYS A 314 3.24 2.27 -8.98
C LYS A 314 4.48 2.61 -8.16
N THR A 315 5.42 1.68 -8.01
CA THR A 315 6.58 1.84 -7.13
C THR A 315 7.49 3.02 -7.55
N PHE A 316 7.64 3.28 -8.85
CA PHE A 316 8.36 4.46 -9.36
C PHE A 316 7.50 5.73 -9.30
N GLY A 317 6.18 5.60 -9.48
CA GLY A 317 5.24 6.72 -9.36
C GLY A 317 5.15 7.27 -7.93
N ALA A 318 5.42 6.44 -6.92
CA ALA A 318 5.32 6.80 -5.51
C ALA A 318 6.16 8.04 -5.13
N ALA A 319 7.38 8.15 -5.65
CA ALA A 319 8.26 9.28 -5.38
C ALA A 319 7.74 10.59 -5.97
N VAL A 320 7.18 10.51 -7.18
CA VAL A 320 6.61 11.66 -7.91
C VAL A 320 5.31 12.11 -7.26
N TRP A 321 4.45 11.16 -6.88
CA TRP A 321 3.27 11.43 -6.09
C TRP A 321 3.64 12.08 -4.76
N PHE A 322 4.61 11.52 -4.02
CA PHE A 322 5.02 12.08 -2.73
C PHE A 322 5.52 13.52 -2.88
N TYR A 323 6.30 13.81 -3.92
CA TYR A 323 6.70 15.18 -4.25
C TYR A 323 5.50 16.12 -4.45
N SER A 324 4.41 15.66 -5.07
CA SER A 324 3.19 16.47 -5.25
C SER A 324 2.53 16.87 -3.92
N THR A 325 2.77 16.11 -2.85
CA THR A 325 2.28 16.40 -1.48
C THR A 325 3.16 17.38 -0.72
N CYS A 326 4.34 17.74 -1.26
CA CYS A 326 5.24 18.66 -0.60
C CYS A 326 4.66 20.08 -0.47
N PRO A 327 5.09 20.85 0.56
CA PRO A 327 4.79 22.28 0.66
C PRO A 327 5.11 23.03 -0.65
N GLU A 328 4.26 23.98 -0.98
CA GLU A 328 4.32 24.70 -2.26
C GLU A 328 5.62 25.50 -2.42
N ASP A 329 6.11 26.10 -1.35
CA ASP A 329 7.39 26.83 -1.31
C ASP A 329 8.60 25.91 -1.57
N VAL A 330 8.58 24.69 -1.05
CA VAL A 330 9.61 23.66 -1.33
C VAL A 330 9.62 23.30 -2.82
N LYS A 331 8.44 23.08 -3.42
CA LYS A 331 8.32 22.76 -4.85
C LYS A 331 8.82 23.91 -5.73
N GLN A 332 8.37 25.12 -5.45
CA GLN A 332 8.80 26.33 -6.17
C GLN A 332 10.31 26.57 -6.06
N GLY A 333 10.92 26.27 -4.90
CA GLY A 333 12.36 26.33 -4.73
C GLY A 333 13.11 25.44 -5.73
N LEU A 334 12.68 24.19 -5.88
CA LEU A 334 13.28 23.24 -6.82
C LEU A 334 12.98 23.59 -8.28
N GLU A 335 11.77 24.05 -8.59
CA GLU A 335 11.39 24.46 -9.94
C GLU A 335 12.19 25.68 -10.42
N LYS A 336 12.50 26.60 -9.50
CA LYS A 336 13.30 27.80 -9.79
C LYS A 336 14.76 27.46 -10.08
N ALA A 337 15.34 26.53 -9.31
CA ALA A 337 16.73 26.14 -9.47
C ALA A 337 17.01 24.73 -8.97
N ALA A 338 17.80 23.97 -9.74
CA ALA A 338 18.38 22.70 -9.33
C ALA A 338 19.58 22.92 -8.38
N SER A 339 19.35 23.58 -7.25
CA SER A 339 20.39 23.96 -6.28
C SER A 339 20.39 23.06 -5.05
N LEU A 340 21.55 22.98 -4.38
CA LEU A 340 21.68 22.25 -3.11
C LEU A 340 20.82 22.83 -1.99
N GLU A 341 20.60 24.15 -2.00
CA GLU A 341 19.74 24.81 -1.02
C GLU A 341 18.27 24.38 -1.19
N ALA A 342 17.74 24.45 -2.41
CA ALA A 342 16.37 24.03 -2.72
C ALA A 342 16.17 22.53 -2.42
N TRP A 343 17.16 21.71 -2.79
CA TRP A 343 17.15 20.28 -2.47
C TRP A 343 17.24 19.99 -0.97
N SER A 344 18.07 20.74 -0.22
CA SER A 344 18.15 20.59 1.24
C SER A 344 16.82 20.93 1.92
N ASN A 345 16.11 21.94 1.41
CA ASN A 345 14.74 22.26 1.86
C ASN A 345 13.78 21.10 1.55
N TYR A 346 13.87 20.50 0.37
CA TYR A 346 13.08 19.30 0.05
C TYR A 346 13.35 18.14 1.02
N ILE A 347 14.62 17.85 1.30
CA ILE A 347 15.02 16.78 2.23
C ILE A 347 14.52 17.03 3.65
N THR A 348 14.71 18.24 4.17
CA THR A 348 14.41 18.56 5.58
C THR A 348 12.94 18.90 5.81
N GLN A 349 12.29 19.58 4.87
CA GLN A 349 10.94 20.10 5.04
C GLN A 349 9.86 19.20 4.45
N CYS A 350 10.16 18.43 3.41
CA CYS A 350 9.20 17.49 2.82
C CYS A 350 9.51 16.04 3.19
N VAL A 351 10.72 15.54 2.88
CA VAL A 351 11.11 14.16 3.21
C VAL A 351 11.26 13.96 4.73
N LYS A 352 11.50 15.04 5.49
CA LYS A 352 11.69 15.05 6.94
C LYS A 352 12.86 14.18 7.40
N THR A 353 13.96 14.24 6.66
CA THR A 353 15.21 13.56 7.01
C THR A 353 16.40 14.52 6.97
N THR A 354 17.60 14.01 7.24
CA THR A 354 18.83 14.80 7.30
C THR A 354 19.53 14.83 5.95
N VAL A 355 20.11 16.00 5.62
CA VAL A 355 21.04 16.14 4.51
C VAL A 355 22.35 15.45 4.86
N THR A 356 22.74 14.46 4.07
CA THR A 356 24.02 13.77 4.19
C THR A 356 24.84 13.94 2.92
N ASP A 357 26.15 13.76 3.03
CA ASP A 357 27.07 13.87 1.89
C ASP A 357 26.70 12.89 0.76
N ASP A 358 26.29 11.66 1.10
CA ASP A 358 25.89 10.66 0.10
C ASP A 358 24.62 11.05 -0.66
N ARG A 359 23.61 11.57 0.06
CA ARG A 359 22.36 12.06 -0.54
C ARG A 359 22.65 13.27 -1.44
N GLN A 360 23.51 14.18 -0.97
CA GLN A 360 23.93 15.35 -1.72
C GLN A 360 24.71 14.97 -2.98
N ALA A 361 25.58 13.97 -2.89
CA ALA A 361 26.31 13.43 -4.04
C ALA A 361 25.34 12.81 -5.06
N GLY A 362 24.32 12.07 -4.61
CA GLY A 362 23.26 11.54 -5.46
C GLY A 362 22.49 12.64 -6.21
N PHE A 363 22.07 13.70 -5.51
CA PHE A 363 21.41 14.84 -6.14
C PHE A 363 22.31 15.56 -7.15
N THR A 364 23.57 15.81 -6.79
CA THR A 364 24.54 16.47 -7.68
C THR A 364 24.75 15.67 -8.96
N LYS A 365 24.84 14.34 -8.87
CA LYS A 365 24.89 13.44 -10.03
C LYS A 365 23.63 13.57 -10.89
N ALA A 366 22.46 13.60 -10.27
CA ALA A 366 21.19 13.74 -10.98
C ALA A 366 21.09 15.08 -11.73
N VAL A 367 21.43 16.20 -11.09
CA VAL A 367 21.46 17.51 -11.77
C VAL A 367 22.43 17.48 -12.95
N ALA A 368 23.64 16.94 -12.76
CA ALA A 368 24.65 16.85 -13.80
C ALA A 368 24.25 15.92 -14.96
N ALA A 369 23.45 14.89 -14.72
CA ALA A 369 22.93 13.99 -15.75
C ALA A 369 21.80 14.65 -16.55
N LEU A 370 20.88 15.34 -15.88
CA LEU A 370 19.69 15.92 -16.49
C LEU A 370 19.94 17.29 -17.18
N SER A 371 21.09 17.92 -16.91
CA SER A 371 21.46 19.22 -17.52
C SER A 371 22.29 19.08 -18.80
N ARG A 372 22.46 17.86 -19.33
CA ARG A 372 23.28 17.57 -20.51
C ARG A 372 22.50 17.64 -21.82
#